data_AF-A0A165H9E1-F1
#
_entry.id   AF-A0A165H9E1-F1
#
_cell.length_a   1.000
_cell.length_b   1.000
_cell.length_c   1.000
_cell.angle_alpha   90.00
_cell.angle_beta   90.00
_cell.angle_gamma   90.00
#
_symmetry.space_group_name_H-M   'P 1'
#
loop_
_entity.id
_entity.type
_entity.pdbx_description
1 polymer ?
#
loop_
_entity_poly.entity_id
_entity_poly.type
_entity_poly.pdbx_seq_one_letter_code
_entity_poly.pdbx_strand_id
1 'polypeptide(L)'
;MVSSGRPIATLTIIAVTGIFYVIGLIPVVGTMVGNALAFYPPFLVPQLGPIEPWRLFTAALVHSGFFHIGLNMLALWFIGRNLEPLLGKWRFVALYLLGTLGGSVAVALLAPTTIVVGASGAIFALFGALLVIGRHIGADIRTIAVLIAINFAWPFVVAIFTSLRTGDYFAALNDVGVSWQAHLGGLVVGAIVGLIYASTRAIRQRPLQIGLLIAVGVALVALLAVPAIVYY
;
A
#
# COMPACT_ATOMS: atom_id res chain seq x y z
N MET A 1 25.39 11.48 7.79
CA MET A 1 25.99 10.32 7.10
C MET A 1 24.87 9.53 6.45
N VAL A 2 24.76 9.59 5.12
CA VAL A 2 23.89 8.66 4.38
C VAL A 2 24.57 7.30 4.46
N SER A 3 23.93 6.33 5.10
CA SER A 3 24.41 4.95 5.09
C SER A 3 24.44 4.50 3.63
N SER A 4 25.63 4.22 3.07
CA SER A 4 25.81 3.55 1.78
C SER A 4 25.37 2.07 1.82
N GLY A 5 24.57 1.70 2.83
CA GLY A 5 24.13 0.35 3.07
C GLY A 5 23.20 -0.14 1.96
N ARG A 6 23.40 -1.39 1.59
CA ARG A 6 22.46 -2.15 0.74
C ARG A 6 21.03 -1.98 1.29
N PRO A 7 20.00 -1.88 0.42
CA PRO A 7 18.61 -1.70 0.84
C PRO A 7 18.04 -3.04 1.34
N ILE A 8 18.45 -3.43 2.56
CA ILE A 8 18.16 -4.74 3.14
C ILE A 8 16.64 -4.93 3.30
N ALA A 9 15.91 -3.95 3.83
CA ALA A 9 14.47 -4.10 4.04
C ALA A 9 13.73 -4.24 2.70
N THR A 10 14.11 -3.46 1.69
CA THR A 10 13.58 -3.56 0.32
C THR A 10 13.80 -4.96 -0.24
N LEU A 11 15.03 -5.47 -0.17
CA LEU A 11 15.37 -6.80 -0.66
C LEU A 11 14.65 -7.91 0.12
N THR A 12 14.53 -7.77 1.45
CA THR A 12 13.80 -8.72 2.29
C THR A 12 12.33 -8.76 1.91
N ILE A 13 11.67 -7.60 1.71
CA ILE A 13 10.26 -7.56 1.29
C ILE A 13 10.10 -8.21 -0.09
N ILE A 14 10.98 -7.92 -1.05
CA ILE A 14 10.96 -8.55 -2.37
C ILE A 14 11.12 -10.07 -2.26
N ALA A 15 12.08 -10.54 -1.47
CA ALA A 15 12.33 -11.97 -1.30
C ALA A 15 11.14 -12.69 -0.65
N VAL A 16 10.60 -12.15 0.46
CA VAL A 16 9.46 -12.74 1.16
C VAL A 16 8.22 -12.76 0.26
N THR A 17 7.93 -11.66 -0.44
CA THR A 17 6.82 -11.59 -1.40
C THR A 17 7.00 -12.59 -2.54
N GLY A 18 8.22 -12.73 -3.05
CA GLY A 18 8.57 -13.74 -4.06
C GLY A 18 8.33 -15.17 -3.58
N ILE A 19 8.68 -15.48 -2.34
CA ILE A 19 8.40 -16.79 -1.72
C ILE A 19 6.89 -17.05 -1.67
N PHE A 20 6.09 -16.10 -1.18
CA PHE A 20 4.63 -16.25 -1.14
C PHE A 20 4.02 -16.41 -2.54
N TYR A 21 4.57 -15.74 -3.55
CA TYR A 21 4.14 -15.93 -4.93
C TYR A 21 4.47 -17.33 -5.45
N VAL A 22 5.67 -17.85 -5.19
CA VAL A 22 6.05 -19.23 -5.57
C VAL A 22 5.16 -20.26 -4.87
N ILE A 23 4.87 -20.08 -3.57
CA ILE A 23 3.88 -20.91 -2.86
C ILE A 23 2.50 -20.82 -3.52
N GLY A 24 2.12 -19.62 -3.96
CA GLY A 24 0.89 -19.35 -4.71
C GLY A 24 0.75 -20.14 -6.02
N LEU A 25 1.85 -20.63 -6.61
CA LEU A 25 1.83 -21.44 -7.84
C LEU A 25 1.50 -22.91 -7.60
N ILE A 26 1.54 -23.38 -6.36
CA ILE A 26 1.26 -24.78 -6.01
C ILE A 26 -0.26 -24.99 -6.03
N PRO A 27 -0.82 -25.92 -6.83
CA PRO A 27 -2.26 -26.18 -6.84
C PRO A 27 -2.80 -26.51 -5.45
N VAL A 28 -4.03 -26.08 -5.16
CA VAL A 28 -4.70 -26.20 -3.84
C VAL A 28 -4.04 -25.37 -2.73
N VAL A 29 -2.74 -25.56 -2.48
CA VAL A 29 -1.97 -24.82 -1.46
C VAL A 29 -1.99 -23.32 -1.76
N GLY A 30 -1.74 -22.94 -3.01
CA GLY A 30 -1.75 -21.54 -3.45
C GLY A 30 -3.12 -20.89 -3.28
N THR A 31 -4.20 -21.62 -3.57
CA THR A 31 -5.57 -21.16 -3.32
C THR A 31 -5.84 -20.98 -1.82
N MET A 32 -5.42 -21.93 -0.98
CA MET A 32 -5.57 -21.82 0.47
C MET A 32 -4.81 -20.61 1.04
N VAL A 33 -3.55 -20.44 0.62
CA VAL A 33 -2.70 -19.32 1.05
C VAL A 33 -3.25 -17.99 0.53
N GLY A 34 -3.64 -17.92 -0.73
CA GLY A 34 -4.28 -16.73 -1.30
C GLY A 34 -5.53 -16.34 -0.52
N ASN A 35 -6.41 -17.30 -0.27
CA ASN A 35 -7.65 -17.09 0.48
C ASN A 35 -7.41 -16.74 1.95
N ALA A 36 -6.31 -17.19 2.58
CA ALA A 36 -5.98 -16.86 3.96
C ALA A 36 -5.34 -15.47 4.12
N LEU A 37 -4.69 -14.95 3.07
CA LEU A 37 -3.88 -13.73 3.15
C LEU A 37 -4.47 -12.53 2.43
N ALA A 38 -5.33 -12.73 1.43
CA ALA A 38 -6.00 -11.64 0.70
C ALA A 38 -6.84 -10.77 1.65
N PHE A 39 -6.89 -9.47 1.39
CA PHE A 39 -7.72 -8.58 2.19
C PHE A 39 -9.14 -8.59 1.68
N TYR A 40 -10.09 -8.81 2.59
CA TYR A 40 -11.51 -8.73 2.35
C TYR A 40 -12.19 -8.10 3.58
N PRO A 41 -12.79 -6.91 3.46
CA PRO A 41 -13.25 -6.13 4.62
C PRO A 41 -14.22 -6.83 5.58
N PRO A 42 -15.11 -7.75 5.16
CA PRO A 42 -16.01 -8.46 6.07
C PRO A 42 -15.32 -9.24 7.19
N PHE A 43 -14.06 -9.67 7.00
CA PHE A 43 -13.27 -10.30 8.07
C PHE A 43 -12.83 -9.33 9.18
N LEU A 44 -13.19 -8.04 9.09
CA LEU A 44 -12.97 -7.08 10.16
C LEU A 44 -14.26 -6.76 10.94
N VAL A 45 -15.40 -7.31 10.52
CA VAL A 45 -16.72 -6.99 11.07
C VAL A 45 -17.14 -8.10 12.03
N PRO A 46 -17.16 -7.86 13.36
CA PRO A 46 -17.46 -8.90 14.35
C PRO A 46 -18.80 -9.59 14.14
N GLN A 47 -19.78 -8.88 13.58
CA GLN A 47 -21.13 -9.37 13.32
C GLN A 47 -21.18 -10.46 12.24
N LEU A 48 -20.15 -10.56 11.38
CA LEU A 48 -20.14 -11.45 10.22
C LEU A 48 -19.33 -12.74 10.43
N GLY A 49 -18.58 -12.85 11.53
CA GLY A 49 -17.81 -14.05 11.84
C GLY A 49 -16.46 -13.77 12.51
N PRO A 50 -15.51 -14.73 12.43
CA PRO A 50 -14.18 -14.57 12.98
C PRO A 50 -13.45 -13.35 12.39
N ILE A 51 -12.77 -12.60 13.27
CA ILE A 51 -12.00 -11.43 12.89
C ILE A 51 -10.58 -11.86 12.47
N GLU A 52 -10.15 -11.45 11.28
CA GLU A 52 -8.85 -11.85 10.70
C GLU A 52 -7.98 -10.63 10.39
N PRO A 53 -7.46 -9.92 11.42
CA PRO A 53 -6.82 -8.62 11.24
C PRO A 53 -5.46 -8.69 10.54
N TRP A 54 -4.81 -9.86 10.48
CA TRP A 54 -3.55 -10.04 9.76
C TRP A 54 -3.68 -9.71 8.26
N ARG A 55 -4.88 -9.90 7.69
CA ARG A 55 -5.21 -9.59 6.29
C ARG A 55 -4.95 -8.14 5.91
N LEU A 56 -5.02 -7.22 6.88
CA LEU A 56 -4.68 -5.80 6.68
C LEU A 56 -3.26 -5.61 6.16
N PHE A 57 -2.34 -6.53 6.47
CA PHE A 57 -0.94 -6.47 6.09
C PHE A 57 -0.55 -7.57 5.11
N THR A 58 -1.04 -8.80 5.30
CA THR A 58 -0.62 -9.96 4.51
C THR A 58 -1.08 -9.89 3.06
N ALA A 59 -2.10 -9.09 2.74
CA ALA A 59 -2.52 -8.87 1.36
C ALA A 59 -1.40 -8.31 0.49
N ALA A 60 -0.42 -7.60 1.07
CA ALA A 60 0.77 -7.12 0.35
C ALA A 60 1.70 -8.24 -0.13
N LEU A 61 1.59 -9.46 0.41
CA LEU A 61 2.45 -10.60 0.10
C LEU A 61 1.92 -11.47 -1.04
N VAL A 62 0.62 -11.45 -1.30
CA VAL A 62 -0.04 -12.24 -2.34
C VAL A 62 -0.39 -11.39 -3.55
N HIS A 63 -0.36 -11.98 -4.75
CA HIS A 63 -0.56 -11.26 -6.01
C HIS A 63 -1.39 -12.11 -6.99
N SER A 64 -2.22 -11.45 -7.79
CA SER A 64 -3.16 -12.10 -8.72
C SER A 64 -2.52 -12.66 -10.00
N GLY A 65 -1.24 -12.38 -10.27
CA GLY A 65 -0.56 -12.90 -11.45
C GLY A 65 0.87 -12.38 -11.62
N PHE A 66 1.57 -12.93 -12.61
CA PHE A 66 2.99 -12.69 -12.85
C PHE A 66 3.32 -11.21 -13.10
N PHE A 67 2.59 -10.56 -13.99
CA PHE A 67 2.81 -9.13 -14.27
C PHE A 67 2.50 -8.27 -13.05
N HIS A 68 1.50 -8.64 -12.25
CA HIS A 68 1.13 -7.90 -11.06
C HIS A 68 2.27 -7.92 -10.02
N ILE A 69 2.84 -9.09 -9.68
CA ILE A 69 4.00 -9.13 -8.79
C ILE A 69 5.25 -8.49 -9.42
N GLY A 70 5.50 -8.75 -10.70
CA GLY A 70 6.68 -8.23 -11.40
C GLY A 70 6.75 -6.71 -11.37
N LEU A 71 5.64 -6.04 -11.69
CA LEU A 71 5.55 -4.57 -11.65
C LEU A 71 5.66 -4.03 -10.23
N ASN A 72 5.04 -4.68 -9.24
CA ASN A 72 5.15 -4.26 -7.83
C ASN A 72 6.59 -4.37 -7.33
N MET A 73 7.26 -5.50 -7.55
CA MET A 73 8.62 -5.70 -7.07
C MET A 73 9.62 -4.82 -7.82
N LEU A 74 9.39 -4.54 -9.11
CA LEU A 74 10.18 -3.59 -9.88
C LEU A 74 10.03 -2.16 -9.33
N ALA A 75 8.80 -1.71 -9.08
CA ALA A 75 8.55 -0.40 -8.49
C ALA A 75 9.15 -0.29 -7.07
N LEU A 76 8.95 -1.32 -6.24
CA LEU A 76 9.54 -1.40 -4.90
C LEU A 76 11.07 -1.37 -4.95
N TRP A 77 11.70 -2.04 -5.91
CA TRP A 77 13.15 -2.00 -6.08
C TRP A 77 13.64 -0.60 -6.44
N PHE A 78 13.08 0.03 -7.47
CA PHE A 78 13.51 1.36 -7.92
C PHE A 78 13.31 2.44 -6.87
N ILE A 79 12.21 2.37 -6.13
CA ILE A 79 11.90 3.33 -5.07
C ILE A 79 12.70 3.02 -3.81
N GLY A 80 12.63 1.77 -3.34
CA GLY A 80 13.23 1.31 -2.10
C GLY A 80 14.74 1.44 -2.07
N ARG A 81 15.43 1.16 -3.19
CA ARG A 81 16.90 1.30 -3.26
C ARG A 81 17.39 2.73 -3.02
N ASN A 82 16.56 3.74 -3.29
CA ASN A 82 16.87 5.15 -3.09
C ASN A 82 16.31 5.67 -1.76
N LEU A 83 15.08 5.27 -1.41
CA LEU A 83 14.36 5.77 -0.24
C LEU A 83 14.83 5.12 1.07
N GLU A 84 15.18 3.84 1.07
CA GLU A 84 15.64 3.15 2.28
C GLU A 84 16.98 3.71 2.80
N PRO A 85 18.02 3.97 1.99
CA PRO A 85 19.23 4.63 2.47
C PRO A 85 19.00 6.04 3.02
N LEU A 86 18.03 6.76 2.46
CA LEU A 86 17.64 8.10 2.90
C LEU A 86 16.97 8.07 4.28
N LEU A 87 16.02 7.15 4.48
CA LEU A 87 15.23 7.04 5.71
C LEU A 87 15.93 6.22 6.80
N GLY A 88 16.72 5.23 6.41
CA GLY A 88 17.14 4.10 7.24
C GLY A 88 16.08 3.00 7.31
N LYS A 89 16.54 1.76 7.52
CA LYS A 89 15.73 0.53 7.45
C LYS A 89 14.41 0.59 8.24
N TRP A 90 14.43 1.04 9.48
CA TRP A 90 13.25 1.00 10.35
C TRP A 90 12.19 2.02 9.97
N ARG A 91 12.60 3.21 9.53
CA ARG A 91 11.68 4.24 9.04
C ARG A 91 11.07 3.84 7.70
N PHE A 92 11.85 3.16 6.85
CA PHE A 92 11.35 2.57 5.61
C PHE A 92 10.30 1.48 5.88
N VAL A 93 10.58 0.53 6.79
CA VAL A 93 9.63 -0.51 7.18
C VAL A 93 8.37 0.08 7.80
N ALA A 94 8.49 1.04 8.71
CA ALA A 94 7.32 1.70 9.32
C ALA A 94 6.46 2.42 8.27
N LEU A 95 7.08 3.13 7.32
CA LEU A 95 6.38 3.75 6.20
C LEU A 95 5.67 2.71 5.33
N TYR A 96 6.35 1.61 5.00
CA TYR A 96 5.78 0.53 4.21
C TYR A 96 4.54 -0.06 4.90
N LEU A 97 4.66 -0.43 6.17
CA LEU A 97 3.57 -1.05 6.93
C LEU A 97 2.39 -0.10 7.18
N LEU A 98 2.66 1.16 7.56
CA LEU A 98 1.59 2.16 7.70
C LEU A 98 0.92 2.44 6.35
N GLY A 99 1.68 2.44 5.26
CA GLY A 99 1.16 2.54 3.91
C GLY A 99 0.24 1.38 3.53
N THR A 100 0.67 0.14 3.81
CA THR A 100 -0.17 -1.05 3.62
C THR A 100 -1.47 -0.94 4.42
N LEU A 101 -1.38 -0.57 5.70
CA LEU A 101 -2.55 -0.37 6.56
C LEU A 101 -3.48 0.73 6.00
N GLY A 102 -2.92 1.86 5.57
CA GLY A 102 -3.65 2.94 4.94
C GLY A 102 -4.41 2.52 3.69
N GLY A 103 -3.79 1.71 2.85
CA GLY A 103 -4.44 1.13 1.67
C GLY A 103 -5.61 0.22 2.06
N SER A 104 -5.41 -0.70 3.02
CA SER A 104 -6.47 -1.60 3.50
C SER A 104 -7.63 -0.84 4.15
N VAL A 105 -7.33 0.21 4.94
CA VAL A 105 -8.36 1.09 5.54
C VAL A 105 -9.17 1.80 4.46
N ALA A 106 -8.52 2.35 3.43
CA ALA A 106 -9.25 2.99 2.33
C ALA A 106 -10.12 2.01 1.54
N VAL A 107 -9.66 0.75 1.35
CA VAL A 107 -10.49 -0.31 0.75
C VAL A 107 -11.70 -0.61 1.64
N ALA A 108 -11.52 -0.75 2.94
CA ALA A 108 -12.64 -1.02 3.86
C ALA A 108 -13.68 0.12 3.85
N LEU A 109 -13.25 1.37 3.69
CA LEU A 109 -14.12 2.55 3.67
C LEU A 109 -14.77 2.84 2.31
N LEU A 110 -14.17 2.43 1.18
CA LEU A 110 -14.60 2.84 -0.17
C LEU A 110 -15.02 1.68 -1.05
N ALA A 111 -14.69 0.45 -0.67
CA ALA A 111 -14.95 -0.78 -1.41
C ALA A 111 -15.13 -1.98 -0.45
N PRO A 112 -16.13 -1.94 0.45
CA PRO A 112 -16.29 -2.90 1.56
C PRO A 112 -16.53 -4.34 1.10
N THR A 113 -16.92 -4.56 -0.16
CA THR A 113 -17.19 -5.88 -0.73
C THR A 113 -16.10 -6.37 -1.69
N THR A 114 -14.99 -5.64 -1.83
CA THR A 114 -13.93 -5.97 -2.79
C THR A 114 -12.80 -6.75 -2.12
N ILE A 115 -12.39 -7.85 -2.76
CA ILE A 115 -11.19 -8.60 -2.38
C ILE A 115 -9.98 -7.94 -3.03
N VAL A 116 -8.93 -7.68 -2.26
CA VAL A 116 -7.71 -7.05 -2.76
C VAL A 116 -6.45 -7.81 -2.36
N VAL A 117 -5.47 -7.77 -3.25
CA VAL A 117 -4.15 -8.38 -3.11
C VAL A 117 -3.10 -7.46 -3.71
N GLY A 118 -1.86 -7.59 -3.28
CA GLY A 118 -0.70 -6.92 -3.85
C GLY A 118 -0.11 -5.82 -2.99
N ALA A 119 1.19 -5.58 -3.15
CA ALA A 119 1.97 -4.60 -2.38
C ALA A 119 1.70 -3.12 -2.75
N SER A 120 0.85 -2.86 -3.75
CA SER A 120 0.77 -1.56 -4.41
C SER A 120 0.31 -0.42 -3.49
N GLY A 121 -0.54 -0.66 -2.50
CA GLY A 121 -0.88 0.34 -1.48
C GLY A 121 0.35 0.83 -0.71
N ALA A 122 1.23 -0.09 -0.32
CA ALA A 122 2.50 0.26 0.33
C ALA A 122 3.43 1.05 -0.60
N ILE A 123 3.49 0.67 -1.88
CA ILE A 123 4.29 1.36 -2.90
C ILE A 123 3.78 2.78 -3.14
N PHE A 124 2.47 2.99 -3.19
CA PHE A 124 1.87 4.32 -3.25
C PHE A 124 2.19 5.16 -2.01
N ALA A 125 2.31 4.54 -0.84
CA ALA A 125 2.84 5.22 0.34
C ALA A 125 4.31 5.65 0.18
N LEU A 126 5.17 4.82 -0.42
CA LEU A 126 6.55 5.22 -0.72
C LEU A 126 6.58 6.41 -1.68
N PHE A 127 5.72 6.41 -2.70
CA PHE A 127 5.54 7.54 -3.62
C PHE A 127 5.08 8.82 -2.90
N GLY A 128 4.08 8.73 -2.02
CA GLY A 128 3.58 9.87 -1.24
C GLY A 128 4.65 10.46 -0.34
N ALA A 129 5.42 9.60 0.34
CA ALA A 129 6.54 10.04 1.18
C ALA A 129 7.64 10.71 0.35
N LEU A 130 8.01 10.13 -0.80
CA LEU A 130 8.99 10.71 -1.71
C LEU A 130 8.56 12.08 -2.22
N LEU A 131 7.28 12.24 -2.58
CA LEU A 131 6.74 13.52 -3.05
C LEU A 131 6.88 14.61 -1.99
N VAL A 132 6.51 14.31 -0.74
CA VAL A 132 6.56 15.26 0.37
C VAL A 132 7.99 15.56 0.80
N ILE A 133 8.80 14.53 1.02
CA ILE A 133 10.21 14.69 1.42
C ILE A 133 10.99 15.41 0.33
N GLY A 134 10.82 15.01 -0.93
CA GLY A 134 11.45 15.61 -2.10
C GLY A 134 11.15 17.09 -2.21
N ARG A 135 9.87 17.50 -2.12
CA ARG A 135 9.51 18.93 -2.08
C ARG A 135 10.14 19.66 -0.92
N HIS A 136 10.16 19.06 0.28
CA HIS A 136 10.71 19.70 1.47
C HIS A 136 12.24 19.91 1.38
N ILE A 137 12.96 19.09 0.62
CA ILE A 137 14.41 19.25 0.39
C ILE A 137 14.76 19.97 -0.91
N GLY A 138 13.76 20.46 -1.66
CA GLY A 138 13.98 21.15 -2.94
C GLY A 138 14.42 20.24 -4.09
N ALA A 139 14.16 18.93 -4.01
CA ALA A 139 14.43 18.02 -5.12
C ALA A 139 13.43 18.18 -6.25
N ASP A 140 13.83 17.90 -7.49
CA ASP A 140 12.90 17.79 -8.61
C ASP A 140 12.03 16.54 -8.46
N ILE A 141 10.74 16.77 -8.24
CA ILE A 141 9.72 15.74 -8.04
C ILE A 141 8.88 15.49 -9.30
N ARG A 142 9.17 16.12 -10.44
CA ARG A 142 8.33 16.06 -11.64
C ARG A 142 8.15 14.63 -12.13
N THR A 143 9.24 13.87 -12.23
CA THR A 143 9.19 12.46 -12.63
C THR A 143 8.35 11.63 -11.66
N ILE A 144 8.50 11.85 -10.35
CA ILE A 144 7.73 11.14 -9.32
C ILE A 144 6.23 11.47 -9.44
N ALA A 145 5.89 12.75 -9.60
CA ALA A 145 4.52 13.21 -9.77
C ALA A 145 3.87 12.63 -11.04
N VAL A 146 4.61 12.59 -12.16
CA VAL A 146 4.13 11.98 -13.42
C VAL A 146 3.91 10.48 -13.25
N LEU A 147 4.83 9.76 -12.60
CA LEU A 147 4.65 8.32 -12.35
C LEU A 147 3.43 8.04 -11.47
N ILE A 148 3.23 8.83 -10.40
CA ILE A 148 2.02 8.73 -9.57
C ILE A 148 0.77 8.98 -10.42
N ALA A 149 0.75 10.05 -11.21
CA ALA A 149 -0.40 10.40 -12.02
C ALA A 149 -0.75 9.31 -13.03
N ILE A 150 0.24 8.77 -13.76
CA ILE A 150 0.03 7.69 -14.73
C ILE A 150 -0.49 6.43 -14.03
N ASN A 151 0.16 5.98 -12.96
CA ASN A 151 -0.23 4.74 -12.28
C ASN A 151 -1.60 4.86 -11.60
N PHE A 152 -1.91 6.02 -11.02
CA PHE A 152 -3.20 6.26 -10.36
C PHE A 152 -4.34 6.44 -11.38
N ALA A 153 -4.10 7.13 -12.48
CA ALA A 153 -5.12 7.39 -13.50
C ALA A 153 -5.41 6.15 -14.37
N TRP A 154 -4.46 5.22 -14.49
CA TRP A 154 -4.57 4.03 -15.33
C TRP A 154 -5.90 3.29 -15.22
N PRO A 155 -6.40 2.89 -14.01
CA PRO A 155 -7.67 2.18 -13.92
C PRO A 155 -8.87 2.98 -14.43
N PHE A 156 -8.89 4.29 -14.19
CA PHE A 156 -9.97 5.16 -14.66
C PHE A 156 -9.93 5.32 -16.19
N VAL A 157 -8.74 5.45 -16.78
CA VAL A 157 -8.57 5.54 -18.24
C VAL A 157 -9.02 4.25 -18.93
N VAL A 158 -8.61 3.09 -18.41
CA VAL A 158 -9.04 1.79 -18.94
C VAL A 158 -10.56 1.64 -18.82
N ALA A 159 -11.14 2.02 -17.68
CA ALA A 159 -12.58 1.96 -17.46
C ALA A 159 -13.38 2.80 -18.46
N ILE A 160 -12.89 4.00 -18.83
CA ILE A 160 -13.51 4.83 -19.88
C ILE A 160 -13.59 4.07 -21.20
N PHE A 161 -12.49 3.49 -21.68
CA PHE A 161 -12.48 2.80 -22.97
C PHE A 161 -13.34 1.54 -22.97
N THR A 162 -13.34 0.79 -21.88
CA THR A 162 -14.18 -0.40 -21.71
C THR A 162 -15.67 -0.01 -21.65
N SER A 163 -16.02 1.07 -20.94
CA SER A 163 -17.40 1.54 -20.80
C SER A 163 -18.01 2.01 -22.12
N LEU A 164 -17.20 2.46 -23.08
CA LEU A 164 -17.68 2.78 -24.43
C LEU A 164 -18.27 1.55 -25.16
N ARG A 165 -17.87 0.34 -24.76
CA ARG A 165 -18.40 -0.91 -25.33
C ARG A 165 -19.49 -1.54 -24.47
N THR A 166 -19.36 -1.44 -23.13
CA THR A 166 -20.26 -2.13 -22.19
C THR A 166 -21.44 -1.26 -21.73
N GLY A 167 -21.33 0.07 -21.83
CA GLY A 167 -22.34 1.01 -21.33
C GLY A 167 -22.32 1.22 -19.81
N ASP A 168 -21.47 0.51 -19.07
CA ASP A 168 -21.36 0.60 -17.60
C ASP A 168 -19.92 0.92 -17.20
N TYR A 169 -19.70 2.14 -16.72
CA TYR A 169 -18.41 2.61 -16.25
C TYR A 169 -17.98 2.00 -14.91
N PHE A 170 -18.92 1.77 -13.99
CA PHE A 170 -18.60 1.27 -12.66
C PHE A 170 -18.25 -0.22 -12.70
N ALA A 171 -18.98 -1.01 -13.48
CA ALA A 171 -18.62 -2.39 -13.76
C ALA A 171 -17.25 -2.44 -14.46
N ALA A 172 -17.05 -1.63 -15.51
CA ALA A 172 -15.77 -1.55 -16.21
C ALA A 172 -14.59 -1.18 -15.31
N LEU A 173 -14.78 -0.26 -14.35
CA LEU A 173 -13.76 0.12 -13.38
C LEU A 173 -13.44 -1.00 -12.39
N ASN A 174 -14.44 -1.76 -11.96
CA ASN A 174 -14.24 -2.93 -11.09
C ASN A 174 -13.45 -4.02 -11.82
N ASP A 175 -13.78 -4.27 -13.08
CA ASP A 175 -13.15 -5.30 -13.93
C ASP A 175 -11.68 -5.04 -14.27
N VAL A 176 -11.18 -3.81 -14.09
CA VAL A 176 -9.75 -3.52 -14.27
C VAL A 176 -8.88 -4.30 -13.27
N GLY A 177 -9.43 -4.70 -12.12
CA GLY A 177 -8.71 -5.49 -11.12
C GLY A 177 -7.57 -4.74 -10.42
N VAL A 178 -7.60 -3.39 -10.46
CA VAL A 178 -6.65 -2.51 -9.77
C VAL A 178 -7.38 -1.77 -8.67
N SER A 179 -6.98 -1.98 -7.41
CA SER A 179 -7.58 -1.28 -6.27
C SER A 179 -7.05 0.16 -6.17
N TRP A 180 -7.71 1.09 -6.85
CA TRP A 180 -7.41 2.52 -6.76
C TRP A 180 -7.63 3.05 -5.33
N GLN A 181 -8.54 2.44 -4.56
CA GLN A 181 -8.78 2.75 -3.15
C GLN A 181 -7.53 2.48 -2.32
N ALA A 182 -6.90 1.32 -2.51
CA ALA A 182 -5.65 0.98 -1.83
C ALA A 182 -4.52 1.95 -2.21
N HIS A 183 -4.45 2.36 -3.48
CA HIS A 183 -3.48 3.36 -3.95
C HIS A 183 -3.71 4.73 -3.30
N LEU A 184 -4.96 5.18 -3.21
CA LEU A 184 -5.31 6.44 -2.58
C LEU A 184 -4.96 6.44 -1.09
N GLY A 185 -5.39 5.41 -0.35
CA GLY A 185 -5.12 5.27 1.08
C GLY A 185 -3.62 5.20 1.37
N GLY A 186 -2.89 4.40 0.59
CA GLY A 186 -1.44 4.32 0.64
C GLY A 186 -0.78 5.69 0.40
N LEU A 187 -1.14 6.37 -0.68
CA LEU A 187 -0.57 7.67 -1.05
C LEU A 187 -0.79 8.73 0.03
N VAL A 188 -2.00 8.83 0.58
CA VAL A 188 -2.34 9.79 1.63
C VAL A 188 -1.55 9.51 2.90
N VAL A 189 -1.55 8.25 3.38
CA VAL A 189 -0.80 7.88 4.60
C VAL A 189 0.70 8.07 4.38
N GLY A 190 1.22 7.70 3.22
CA GLY A 190 2.61 7.92 2.86
C GLY A 190 3.00 9.39 2.86
N ALA A 191 2.15 10.28 2.34
CA ALA A 191 2.36 11.72 2.38
C ALA A 191 2.38 12.25 3.83
N ILE A 192 1.45 11.80 4.67
CA ILE A 192 1.40 12.16 6.11
C ILE A 192 2.67 11.69 6.83
N VAL A 193 3.07 10.43 6.65
CA VAL A 193 4.30 9.88 7.25
C VAL A 193 5.55 10.59 6.71
N GLY A 194 5.57 10.91 5.41
CA GLY A 194 6.63 11.69 4.78
C GLY A 194 6.75 13.09 5.38
N LEU A 195 5.62 13.75 5.67
CA LEU A 195 5.58 15.04 6.35
C LEU A 195 6.11 14.93 7.78
N ILE A 196 5.70 13.90 8.53
CA ILE A 196 6.21 13.63 9.88
C ILE A 196 7.73 13.50 9.84
N TYR A 197 8.28 12.68 8.94
CA TYR A 197 9.72 12.52 8.78
C TYR A 197 10.44 13.80 8.36
N ALA A 198 9.85 14.58 7.44
CA ALA A 198 10.42 15.84 6.99
C ALA A 198 10.45 16.90 8.11
N SER A 199 9.46 16.90 8.99
CA SER A 199 9.31 17.87 10.10
C SER A 199 10.00 17.47 11.40
N THR A 200 10.44 16.21 11.53
CA THR A 200 11.05 15.67 12.77
C THR A 200 12.47 15.12 12.53
N ARG A 201 13.32 15.91 11.87
CA ARG A 201 14.67 15.48 11.46
C ARG A 201 15.68 15.41 12.61
N ALA A 202 15.53 16.27 13.63
CA ALA A 202 16.49 16.35 14.72
C ALA A 202 16.39 15.14 15.66
N ILE A 203 17.52 14.67 16.19
CA ILE A 203 17.56 13.50 17.09
C ILE A 203 16.66 13.70 18.32
N ARG A 204 16.62 14.92 18.87
CA ARG A 204 15.73 15.28 20.00
C ARG A 204 14.24 15.16 19.70
N GLN A 205 13.85 15.19 18.42
CA GLN A 205 12.45 15.06 17.98
C GLN A 205 12.03 13.59 17.76
N ARG A 206 12.92 12.62 17.98
CA ARG A 206 12.60 11.19 17.81
C ARG A 206 11.39 10.73 18.64
N PRO A 207 11.22 11.11 19.92
CA PRO A 207 10.04 10.71 20.68
C PRO A 207 8.75 11.25 20.07
N LEU A 208 8.75 12.51 19.62
CA LEU A 208 7.62 13.11 18.92
C LEU A 208 7.33 12.40 17.60
N GLN A 209 8.36 12.09 16.81
CA GLN A 209 8.21 11.31 15.57
C GLN A 209 7.52 9.97 15.83
N ILE A 210 7.98 9.22 16.82
CA ILE A 210 7.38 7.93 17.19
C ILE A 210 5.93 8.11 17.65
N GLY A 211 5.66 9.10 18.51
CA GLY A 211 4.30 9.41 18.97
C GLY A 211 3.34 9.75 17.83
N LEU A 212 3.78 10.54 16.85
CA LEU A 212 2.98 10.88 15.67
C LEU A 212 2.73 9.66 14.77
N LEU A 213 3.72 8.79 14.57
CA LEU A 213 3.52 7.55 13.80
C LEU A 213 2.54 6.60 14.50
N ILE A 214 2.62 6.48 15.82
CA ILE A 214 1.67 5.70 16.61
C ILE A 214 0.27 6.29 16.48
N ALA A 215 0.14 7.62 16.59
CA ALA A 215 -1.14 8.31 16.43
C ALA A 215 -1.76 8.06 15.05
N VAL A 216 -0.96 8.07 13.97
CA VAL A 216 -1.41 7.68 12.62
C VAL A 216 -1.92 6.24 12.61
N GLY A 217 -1.16 5.29 13.17
CA GLY A 217 -1.58 3.89 13.24
C GLY A 217 -2.88 3.70 14.02
N VAL A 218 -3.02 4.34 15.18
CA VAL A 218 -4.24 4.29 16.01
C VAL A 218 -5.42 4.90 15.29
N ALA A 219 -5.24 6.05 14.63
CA ALA A 219 -6.30 6.68 13.84
C ALA A 219 -6.76 5.78 12.69
N LEU A 220 -5.83 5.14 11.98
CA LEU A 220 -6.14 4.18 10.92
C LEU A 220 -6.93 2.97 11.43
N VAL A 221 -6.54 2.40 12.58
CA VAL A 221 -7.28 1.29 13.20
C VAL A 221 -8.66 1.73 13.66
N ALA A 222 -8.80 2.93 14.25
CA ALA A 222 -10.09 3.46 14.66
C ALA A 222 -11.06 3.65 13.49
N LEU A 223 -10.55 4.05 12.31
CA LEU A 223 -11.36 4.18 11.09
C LEU A 223 -11.96 2.86 10.62
N LEU A 224 -11.40 1.70 11.00
CA LEU A 224 -11.96 0.38 10.68
C LEU A 224 -13.28 0.08 11.41
N ALA A 225 -13.67 0.88 12.41
CA ALA A 225 -14.99 0.77 13.02
C ALA A 225 -16.10 1.32 12.11
N VAL A 226 -15.79 2.24 11.18
CA VAL A 226 -16.80 2.88 10.32
C VAL A 226 -17.49 1.88 9.39
N PRO A 227 -16.79 0.98 8.67
CA PRO A 227 -17.45 0.01 7.79
C PRO A 227 -18.45 -0.89 8.53
N ALA A 228 -18.15 -1.28 9.77
CA ALA A 228 -19.03 -2.12 10.60
C ALA A 228 -20.32 -1.41 11.05
N ILE A 229 -20.37 -0.07 10.96
CA ILE A 229 -21.54 0.75 11.34
C ILE A 229 -22.32 1.21 10.10
N VAL A 230 -21.61 1.48 9.00
CA VAL A 230 -22.18 2.10 7.80
C VAL A 230 -22.71 1.05 6.81
N TYR A 231 -22.07 -0.11 6.72
CA TYR A 231 -22.40 -1.13 5.71
C TYR A 231 -23.10 -2.37 6.27
N TYR A 232 -23.14 -2.54 7.60
CA TYR A 232 -23.65 -3.71 8.31
C TYR A 232 -24.41 -3.28 9.56
#